data_AF-A0A9D4FAW3-F1
#
_entry.id   AF-A0A9D4FAW3-F1
#
_cell.length_a   1.000
_cell.length_b   1.000
_cell.length_c   1.000
_cell.angle_alpha   90.00
_cell.angle_beta   90.00
_cell.angle_gamma   90.00
#
_symmetry.space_group_name_H-M   'P 1'
#
loop_
_entity.id
_entity.type
_entity.pdbx_description
1 polymer ?
#
loop_
_entity_poly.entity_id
_entity_poly.type
_entity_poly.pdbx_seq_one_letter_code
_entity_poly.pdbx_strand_id
1 'polypeptide(L)'
;MYGKKSLTVTLTNLSNNTVCLAPTAILCELKPVEVTAAVVDRLEEKVQDIKRKNIVKELSIDEDNILDSEQKQAFNDLLMKHRIIFSTSGTDIGNCNSIKHQKDLHDERPFKQRHKNSETQE
;
A
#
# COMPACT_ATOMS: atom_id res chain seq x y z
N MET A 1 14.46 -59.37 4.16
CA MET A 1 15.38 -58.23 3.96
C MET A 1 14.65 -57.17 3.15
N TYR A 2 14.11 -56.13 3.77
CA TYR A 2 13.43 -55.04 3.05
C TYR A 2 14.46 -53.95 2.75
N GLY A 3 14.85 -53.84 1.47
CA GLY A 3 15.78 -52.81 0.99
C GLY A 3 15.16 -51.42 1.14
N LYS A 4 15.72 -50.60 2.04
CA LYS A 4 15.39 -49.18 2.18
C LYS A 4 15.78 -48.46 0.88
N LYS A 5 14.78 -48.10 0.06
CA LYS A 5 14.97 -47.21 -1.09
C LYS A 5 15.37 -45.82 -0.58
N SER A 6 16.53 -45.34 -1.00
CA SER A 6 17.00 -43.98 -0.72
C SER A 6 16.26 -42.98 -1.63
N LEU A 7 15.65 -41.96 -1.02
CA LEU A 7 15.05 -40.82 -1.71
C LEU A 7 16.03 -39.65 -1.68
N THR A 8 16.44 -39.18 -2.86
CA THR A 8 17.24 -37.97 -3.00
C THR A 8 16.31 -36.76 -2.96
N VAL A 9 16.46 -35.90 -1.96
CA VAL A 9 15.65 -34.69 -1.78
C VAL A 9 16.56 -33.47 -1.86
N THR A 10 16.19 -32.48 -2.68
CA THR A 10 16.93 -31.22 -2.82
C THR A 10 16.11 -30.09 -2.21
N LEU A 11 16.66 -29.43 -1.19
CA LEU A 11 16.04 -28.26 -0.53
C LEU A 11 17.01 -27.09 -0.61
N THR A 12 16.58 -25.98 -1.22
CA THR A 12 17.39 -24.78 -1.43
C THR A 12 16.68 -23.53 -0.93
N ASN A 13 17.38 -22.75 -0.10
CA ASN A 13 17.12 -21.31 0.05
C ASN A 13 18.40 -20.46 -0.08
N LEU A 14 19.62 -21.01 0.02
CA LEU A 14 20.84 -20.19 -0.13
C LEU A 14 22.17 -20.93 -0.45
N SER A 15 22.20 -22.24 -0.74
CA SER A 15 23.47 -22.90 -1.15
C SER A 15 23.29 -24.17 -2.01
N ASN A 16 24.27 -24.47 -2.88
CA ASN A 16 24.28 -25.59 -3.84
C ASN A 16 24.86 -26.90 -3.28
N ASN A 17 25.02 -27.03 -1.97
CA ASN A 17 25.66 -28.21 -1.37
C ASN A 17 24.65 -29.36 -1.20
N THR A 18 24.96 -30.53 -1.76
CA THR A 18 24.14 -31.74 -1.62
C THR A 18 24.45 -32.47 -0.32
N VAL A 19 23.42 -32.89 0.41
CA VAL A 19 23.55 -33.65 1.67
C VAL A 19 22.73 -34.93 1.60
N CYS A 20 23.29 -36.08 2.02
CA CYS A 20 22.58 -37.36 2.09
C CYS A 20 21.84 -37.49 3.43
N LEU A 21 20.53 -37.75 3.40
CA LEU A 21 19.70 -37.89 4.60
C LEU A 21 19.33 -39.35 4.84
N ALA A 22 19.37 -39.77 6.11
CA ALA A 22 18.93 -41.10 6.50
C ALA A 22 17.41 -41.26 6.28
N PRO A 23 16.94 -42.45 5.85
CA PRO A 23 15.50 -42.68 5.71
C PRO A 23 14.83 -42.56 7.08
N THR A 24 13.86 -41.64 7.18
CA THR A 24 13.15 -41.12 8.38
C THR A 24 13.81 -39.97 9.15
N ALA A 25 14.85 -39.32 8.61
CA ALA A 25 15.40 -38.11 9.21
C ALA A 25 14.48 -36.89 8.98
N ILE A 26 14.29 -36.08 10.03
CA ILE A 26 13.64 -34.78 9.94
C ILE A 26 14.74 -33.74 9.71
N LEU A 27 14.76 -33.08 8.55
CA LEU A 27 15.80 -32.12 8.17
C LEU A 27 15.64 -30.78 8.89
N CYS A 28 14.40 -30.27 8.92
CA CYS A 28 14.05 -29.04 9.60
C CYS A 28 12.57 -29.03 9.93
N GLU A 29 12.22 -28.28 10.97
CA GLU A 29 10.84 -28.00 11.34
C GLU A 29 10.47 -26.63 10.76
N LEU A 30 9.49 -26.60 9.86
CA LEU A 30 8.93 -25.36 9.35
C LEU A 30 7.90 -24.84 10.35
N LYS A 31 8.24 -23.75 11.03
CA LYS A 31 7.26 -23.06 11.88
C LYS A 31 6.46 -22.08 11.03
N PRO A 32 5.12 -22.20 10.98
CA PRO A 32 4.30 -21.20 10.32
C PRO A 32 4.50 -19.87 11.05
N VAL A 33 4.76 -18.82 10.29
CA VAL A 33 4.81 -17.45 10.77
C VAL A 33 3.66 -16.70 10.14
N GLU A 34 2.97 -15.90 10.95
CA GLU A 34 1.87 -15.07 10.50
C GLU A 34 2.37 -13.64 10.31
N VAL A 35 2.11 -13.07 9.14
CA VAL A 35 2.40 -11.66 8.90
C VAL A 35 1.33 -10.85 9.63
N THR A 36 1.74 -10.11 10.64
CA THR A 36 0.80 -9.27 11.40
C THR A 36 0.37 -8.07 10.55
N ALA A 37 -0.88 -7.63 10.73
CA ALA A 37 -1.42 -6.44 10.06
C ALA A 37 -0.49 -5.21 10.21
N ALA A 38 0.10 -5.02 11.40
CA ALA A 38 1.05 -3.94 11.65
C ALA A 38 2.29 -3.96 10.74
N VAL A 39 2.74 -5.14 10.28
CA VAL A 39 3.85 -5.23 9.32
C VAL A 39 3.38 -4.83 7.93
N VAL A 40 2.18 -5.24 7.53
CA VAL A 40 1.56 -4.87 6.25
C VAL A 40 1.36 -3.35 6.18
N ASP A 41 0.73 -2.76 7.20
CA ASP A 41 0.46 -1.32 7.27
C ASP A 41 1.76 -0.50 7.13
N ARG A 42 2.83 -0.93 7.80
CA ARG A 42 4.16 -0.28 7.70
C ARG A 42 4.77 -0.37 6.31
N LEU A 43 4.57 -1.49 5.62
CA LEU A 43 5.07 -1.65 4.25
C LEU A 43 4.27 -0.79 3.28
N GLU A 44 2.95 -0.76 3.43
CA GLU A 44 2.06 0.09 2.64
C GLU A 44 2.38 1.58 2.84
N GLU A 45 2.59 2.01 4.08
CA GLU A 45 2.98 3.40 4.38
C GLU A 45 4.30 3.78 3.69
N LYS A 46 5.30 2.88 3.69
CA LYS A 46 6.57 3.12 2.98
C LYS A 46 6.38 3.22 1.47
N VAL A 47 5.57 2.34 0.90
CA VAL A 47 5.25 2.39 -0.54
C VAL A 47 4.54 3.70 -0.89
N GLN A 48 3.58 4.12 -0.07
CA GLN A 48 2.87 5.38 -0.22
C GLN A 48 3.81 6.60 -0.09
N ASP A 49 4.74 6.57 0.86
CA ASP A 49 5.73 7.62 1.05
C ASP A 49 6.64 7.81 -0.17
N ILE A 50 7.06 6.70 -0.79
CA ILE A 50 7.85 6.72 -2.03
C ILE A 50 7.04 7.35 -3.18
N LYS A 51 5.77 6.95 -3.34
CA LYS A 51 4.90 7.53 -4.37
C LYS A 51 4.74 9.04 -4.20
N ARG A 52 4.48 9.51 -2.97
CA ARG A 52 4.36 10.95 -2.66
C ARG A 52 5.65 11.72 -2.96
N LYS A 53 6.81 11.15 -2.64
CA LYS A 53 8.11 11.75 -3.00
C LYS A 53 8.30 11.87 -4.50
N ASN A 54 7.84 10.89 -5.27
CA ASN A 54 7.94 10.93 -6.73
C ASN A 54 7.05 12.03 -7.32
N ILE A 55 5.82 12.17 -6.81
CA ILE A 55 4.90 13.23 -7.24
C ILE A 55 5.54 14.61 -7.05
N VAL A 56 6.11 14.89 -5.87
CA VAL A 56 6.78 16.17 -5.60
C VAL A 56 7.91 16.45 -6.59
N LYS A 57 8.64 15.42 -7.04
CA LYS A 57 9.71 15.57 -8.04
C LYS A 57 9.19 15.80 -9.47
N GLU A 58 8.00 15.30 -9.79
CA GLU A 58 7.36 15.42 -11.10
C GLU A 58 6.59 16.73 -11.26
N LEU A 59 6.40 17.50 -10.17
CA LEU A 59 5.76 18.82 -10.26
C LEU A 59 6.61 19.77 -11.11
N SER A 60 6.01 20.31 -12.17
CA SER A 60 6.54 21.47 -12.89
C SER A 60 6.44 22.70 -11.98
N ILE A 61 7.58 23.14 -11.45
CA ILE A 61 7.68 24.29 -10.56
C ILE A 61 8.46 25.38 -11.29
N ASP A 62 7.96 26.61 -11.21
CA ASP A 62 8.66 27.80 -11.72
C ASP A 62 9.03 27.69 -13.20
N GLU A 63 8.03 27.41 -14.04
CA GLU A 63 8.20 27.28 -15.49
C GLU A 63 8.77 28.55 -16.13
N ASP A 64 8.44 29.72 -15.57
CA ASP A 64 8.93 31.03 -16.01
C ASP A 64 10.32 31.39 -15.47
N ASN A 65 10.94 30.50 -14.68
CA ASN A 65 12.27 30.68 -14.08
C ASN A 65 12.44 32.01 -13.31
N ILE A 66 11.42 32.38 -12.53
CA ILE A 66 11.36 33.63 -11.75
C ILE A 66 12.11 33.47 -10.42
N LEU A 67 12.11 32.27 -9.85
CA LEU A 67 12.73 32.00 -8.55
C LEU A 67 14.25 31.89 -8.68
N ASP A 68 14.97 32.41 -7.70
CA ASP A 68 16.39 32.13 -7.56
C ASP A 68 16.66 30.70 -7.05
N SER A 69 17.92 30.27 -7.07
CA SER A 69 18.29 28.91 -6.68
C SER A 69 17.98 28.58 -5.22
N GLU A 70 18.08 29.57 -4.32
CA GLU A 70 17.84 29.38 -2.89
C GLU A 70 16.34 29.24 -2.62
N GLN A 71 15.53 30.09 -3.28
CA GLN A 71 14.07 30.04 -3.25
C GLN A 71 13.54 28.73 -3.83
N LYS A 72 14.11 28.26 -4.94
CA LYS A 72 13.76 26.95 -5.53
C LYS A 72 14.00 25.81 -4.57
N GLN A 73 15.16 25.81 -3.91
CA GLN A 73 15.50 24.78 -2.94
C GLN A 73 14.57 24.83 -1.73
N ALA A 74 14.36 26.02 -1.15
CA ALA A 74 13.47 26.21 -0.01
C ALA A 74 12.02 25.78 -0.31
N PHE A 75 11.55 26.06 -1.53
CA PHE A 75 10.22 25.63 -1.96
C PHE A 75 10.13 24.12 -2.15
N ASN A 76 11.14 23.48 -2.74
CA ASN A 76 11.18 22.02 -2.86
C ASN A 76 11.20 21.34 -1.48
N ASP A 77 12.00 21.86 -0.54
CA ASP A 77 12.06 21.36 0.83
C ASP A 77 10.71 21.48 1.53
N LEU A 78 9.98 22.58 1.30
CA LEU A 78 8.62 22.77 1.81
C LEU A 78 7.65 21.72 1.25
N LEU A 79 7.67 21.48 -0.05
CA LEU A 79 6.82 20.48 -0.69
C LEU A 79 7.13 19.05 -0.21
N MET A 80 8.42 18.72 -0.08
CA MET A 80 8.87 17.43 0.46
C MET A 80 8.46 17.22 1.92
N LYS A 81 8.54 18.28 2.74
CA LYS A 81 8.08 18.27 4.13
C LYS A 81 6.58 17.99 4.22
N HIS A 82 5.79 18.60 3.34
CA HIS A 82 4.33 18.49 3.34
C HIS A 82 3.79 17.47 2.33
N ARG A 83 4.62 16.56 1.82
CA ARG A 83 4.25 15.60 0.76
C ARG A 83 3.01 14.73 1.05
N ILE A 84 2.62 14.60 2.32
CA ILE A 84 1.42 13.87 2.74
C ILE A 84 0.11 14.46 2.20
N ILE A 85 0.12 15.73 1.77
CA ILE A 85 -1.07 16.39 1.19
C ILE A 85 -1.38 15.89 -0.22
N PHE A 86 -0.41 15.30 -0.92
CA PHE A 86 -0.59 14.86 -2.30
C PHE A 86 -1.26 13.49 -2.34
N SER A 87 -2.32 13.41 -3.14
CA SER A 87 -2.95 12.16 -3.54
C SER A 87 -2.05 11.41 -4.51
N THR A 88 -1.90 10.10 -4.30
CA THR A 88 -1.09 9.21 -5.15
C THR A 88 -1.92 8.40 -6.14
N SER A 89 -3.24 8.40 -5.98
CA SER A 89 -4.17 7.62 -6.79
C SER A 89 -5.58 8.19 -6.72
N GLY A 90 -6.43 7.89 -7.71
CA GLY A 90 -7.84 8.31 -7.69
C GLY A 90 -8.65 7.76 -6.50
N THR A 91 -8.11 6.82 -5.74
CA THR A 91 -8.72 6.24 -4.53
C THR A 91 -8.23 6.88 -3.23
N ASP A 92 -7.24 7.77 -3.28
CA ASP A 92 -6.81 8.54 -2.11
C ASP A 92 -7.85 9.63 -1.81
N ILE A 93 -8.82 9.28 -0.96
CA ILE A 93 -9.91 10.16 -0.54
C ILE A 93 -9.52 10.80 0.79
N GLY A 94 -9.53 12.14 0.83
CA GLY A 94 -9.34 12.89 2.06
C GLY A 94 -10.49 12.67 3.04
N ASN A 95 -10.18 12.57 4.33
CA ASN A 95 -11.18 12.47 5.40
C ASN A 95 -11.02 13.61 6.40
N CYS A 96 -12.12 14.21 6.84
CA CYS A 96 -12.17 15.22 7.89
C CYS A 96 -13.04 14.72 9.05
N ASN A 97 -12.39 14.32 10.13
CA ASN A 97 -13.06 13.85 11.35
C ASN A 97 -13.38 14.96 12.36
N SER A 98 -12.96 16.20 12.07
CA SER A 98 -13.04 17.33 13.01
C SER A 98 -14.45 17.90 13.17
N ILE A 99 -15.30 17.75 12.16
CA ILE A 99 -16.66 18.30 12.15
C ILE A 99 -17.63 17.16 11.91
N LYS A 100 -18.53 16.93 12.87
CA LYS A 100 -19.66 16.03 12.69
C LYS A 100 -20.85 16.85 12.19
N HIS A 101 -21.27 16.58 10.96
CA HIS A 101 -22.47 17.22 10.41
C HIS A 101 -23.72 16.58 11.02
N GLN A 102 -24.44 17.34 11.84
CA GLN A 102 -25.81 17.03 12.22
C GLN A 102 -26.75 17.77 11.25
N LYS A 103 -27.72 17.06 10.69
CA LYS A 103 -28.78 17.66 9.87
C LYS A 103 -30.06 17.57 10.66
N ASP A 104 -30.55 18.70 11.14
CA ASP A 104 -31.84 18.77 11.82
C ASP A 104 -32.95 18.68 10.77
N LEU A 105 -33.89 17.75 10.99
CA LEU A 105 -35.03 17.53 10.12
C LEU A 105 -36.26 18.19 10.74
N HIS A 106 -37.06 18.85 9.92
CA HIS A 106 -38.36 19.41 10.34
C HIS A 106 -39.51 18.43 10.14
N ASP A 107 -39.35 17.46 9.25
CA ASP A 107 -40.35 16.43 8.98
C ASP A 107 -40.22 15.28 9.96
N GLU A 108 -41.32 14.87 10.59
CA GLU A 108 -41.34 13.74 11.53
C GLU A 108 -41.27 12.37 10.83
N ARG A 109 -41.56 12.30 9.52
CA ARG A 109 -41.68 11.03 8.78
C ARG A 109 -40.71 10.98 7.60
N PRO A 110 -39.91 9.92 7.46
CA PRO A 110 -39.06 9.74 6.29
C PRO A 110 -39.92 9.49 5.04
N PHE A 111 -39.50 10.03 3.91
CA PHE A 111 -40.14 9.77 2.62
C PHE A 111 -39.26 8.89 1.74
N LYS A 112 -39.89 8.03 0.93
CA LYS A 112 -39.21 7.15 -0.03
C LYS A 112 -39.44 7.66 -1.44
N GLN A 113 -38.38 8.19 -2.05
CA GLN A 113 -38.41 8.54 -3.47
C GLN A 113 -38.11 7.30 -4.33
N ARG A 114 -38.90 7.06 -5.38
CA ARG A 114 -38.64 5.98 -6.34
C ARG A 114 -37.42 6.36 -7.21
N HIS A 115 -36.49 5.42 -7.42
CA HIS A 115 -35.39 5.62 -8.36
C HIS A 115 -35.93 5.83 -9.78
N LYS A 116 -35.33 6.76 -10.53
CA LYS A 116 -35.65 6.98 -11.93
C LYS A 116 -35.14 5.77 -12.74
N ASN A 117 -36.00 5.18 -13.56
CA ASN A 117 -35.55 4.21 -14.55
C ASN A 117 -34.88 4.99 -15.69
N SER A 118 -33.59 4.75 -15.94
CA SER A 118 -32.95 5.21 -17.17
C SER A 118 -33.40 4.28 -18.29
N GLU A 119 -34.24 4.78 -19.20
CA GLU A 119 -34.54 4.10 -20.46
C GLU A 119 -33.27 4.09 -21.31
N THR A 120 -32.81 2.89 -21.67
CA THR A 120 -31.80 2.67 -22.71
C THR A 120 -32.37 3.20 -24.02
N GLN A 121 -31.76 4.25 -24.58
CA GLN A 121 -32.02 4.64 -25.96
C GLN A 121 -31.23 3.67 -26.86
N GLU A 122 -31.95 2.92 -27.71
CA GLU A 122 -31.41 2.18 -28.86
C GLU A 122 -30.97 3.14 -29.98
#